data_AF-A0ABD5HJV9-F1
#
_entry.id   AF-A0ABD5HJV9-F1
#
_cell.length_a   1.000
_cell.length_b   1.000
_cell.length_c   1.000
_cell.angle_alpha   90.00
_cell.angle_beta   90.00
_cell.angle_gamma   90.00
#
_symmetry.space_group_name_H-M   'P 1'
#
loop_
_entity.id
_entity.type
_entity.pdbx_description
1 polymer ?
#
loop_
_entity_poly.entity_id
_entity_poly.type
_entity_poly.pdbx_seq_one_letter_code
_entity_poly.pdbx_strand_id
1 'polypeptide(L)'
;MSTENSAKITFTFNGNAPQHWITTLNSQRKGTWIDPQSSGSKVLLDILTSSGIDADSVRGDDVLVFSVPSQREILSELLGIYAVSDARVLLIAATPFCPNLSRVVVTTHQLLSDGSSVSSEQKALRNLFFMTQNGICIQSDLSLNLDPAKLPGSRFFACEDDMEQAGIQRWGENGGDAWRAMATIMHGKKILINGAGQMLELGNTPEERINAVNN
;
A
#
# COMPACT_ATOMS: atom_id res chain seq x y z
N MET A 1 -28.99 9.35 20.49
CA MET A 1 -27.72 10.05 20.24
C MET A 1 -26.88 9.12 19.39
N SER A 2 -26.42 9.56 18.22
CA SER A 2 -25.64 8.76 17.29
C SER A 2 -24.28 8.43 17.90
N THR A 3 -24.00 7.13 18.09
CA THR A 3 -22.65 6.61 18.32
C THR A 3 -21.86 6.81 17.04
N GLU A 4 -21.20 7.96 16.86
CA GLU A 4 -20.37 8.18 15.68
C GLU A 4 -19.09 7.35 15.78
N ASN A 5 -19.19 6.11 15.31
CA ASN A 5 -18.02 5.30 15.01
C ASN A 5 -17.30 5.96 13.83
N SER A 6 -16.13 6.52 14.11
CA SER A 6 -15.27 7.10 13.09
C SER A 6 -14.10 6.17 12.81
N ALA A 7 -13.65 6.15 11.56
CA ALA A 7 -12.44 5.44 11.19
C ALA A 7 -11.54 6.34 10.34
N LYS A 8 -10.25 6.34 10.67
CA LYS A 8 -9.18 6.93 9.87
C LYS A 8 -8.47 5.81 9.14
N ILE A 9 -8.51 5.86 7.81
CA ILE A 9 -7.88 4.86 6.94
C ILE A 9 -6.68 5.52 6.27
N THR A 10 -5.51 4.94 6.41
CA THR A 10 -4.25 5.47 5.88
C THR A 10 -3.66 4.46 4.90
N PHE A 11 -3.49 4.88 3.65
CA PHE A 11 -2.79 4.14 2.61
C PHE A 11 -1.36 4.70 2.47
N THR A 12 -0.35 3.84 2.51
CA THR A 12 1.05 4.21 2.26
C THR A 12 1.53 3.55 0.98
N PHE A 13 2.16 4.33 0.11
CA PHE A 13 2.67 3.92 -1.19
C PHE A 13 4.19 3.98 -1.20
N ASN A 14 4.82 2.99 -1.81
CA ASN A 14 6.23 3.05 -2.16
C ASN A 14 6.39 4.04 -3.33
N GLY A 15 7.02 5.19 -3.11
CA GLY A 15 6.98 6.29 -4.07
C GLY A 15 5.68 7.10 -3.99
N ASN A 16 5.27 7.68 -5.11
CA ASN A 16 4.12 8.61 -5.16
C ASN A 16 2.77 7.88 -5.19
N ALA A 17 1.76 8.42 -4.52
CA ALA A 17 0.41 7.91 -4.63
C ALA A 17 -0.16 8.15 -6.06
N PRO A 18 -1.10 7.32 -6.53
CA PRO A 18 -1.69 7.51 -7.85
C PRO A 18 -2.39 8.87 -7.99
N GLN A 19 -2.06 9.61 -9.05
CA GLN A 19 -2.59 10.96 -9.29
C GLN A 19 -4.12 11.03 -9.29
N HIS A 20 -4.79 9.99 -9.80
CA HIS A 20 -6.25 9.92 -9.78
C HIS A 20 -6.81 9.84 -8.35
N TRP A 21 -6.18 9.09 -7.43
CA TRP A 21 -6.60 9.03 -6.02
C TRP A 21 -6.38 10.38 -5.32
N ILE A 22 -5.23 11.02 -5.57
CA ILE A 22 -4.93 12.36 -5.06
C ILE A 22 -6.00 13.36 -5.53
N THR A 23 -6.36 13.32 -6.81
CA THR A 23 -7.32 14.24 -7.41
C THR A 23 -8.72 14.01 -6.88
N THR A 24 -9.17 12.77 -6.79
CA THR A 24 -10.49 12.40 -6.25
C THR A 24 -10.61 12.82 -4.78
N LEU A 25 -9.58 12.58 -3.96
CA LEU A 25 -9.57 13.00 -2.55
C LEU A 25 -9.63 14.53 -2.41
N ASN A 26 -8.90 15.26 -3.25
CA ASN A 26 -8.86 16.73 -3.21
C ASN A 26 -10.10 17.40 -3.80
N SER A 27 -10.84 16.73 -4.69
CA SER A 27 -12.04 17.28 -5.35
C SER A 27 -13.12 17.72 -4.34
N GLN A 28 -13.17 17.10 -3.16
CA GLN A 28 -14.10 17.44 -2.08
C GLN A 28 -13.55 18.40 -1.01
N ARG A 29 -12.28 18.85 -1.09
CA ARG A 29 -11.83 20.02 -0.29
C ARG A 29 -12.45 21.33 -0.77
N LYS A 30 -13.15 21.34 -1.91
CA LYS A 30 -13.93 22.49 -2.41
C LYS A 30 -15.32 22.53 -1.77
N GLY A 31 -15.34 22.70 -0.46
CA GLY A 31 -16.54 22.99 0.32
C GLY A 31 -16.10 23.69 1.60
N THR A 32 -16.35 24.99 1.69
CA THR A 32 -16.08 25.86 2.85
C THR A 32 -14.62 25.96 3.30
N TRP A 33 -13.76 26.59 2.49
CA TRP A 33 -12.57 27.24 3.06
C TRP A 33 -13.03 28.57 3.66
N ILE A 34 -12.95 28.72 4.98
CA ILE A 34 -13.14 30.02 5.65
C ILE A 34 -11.97 30.90 5.22
N ASP A 35 -12.27 32.09 4.67
CA ASP A 35 -11.30 33.11 4.24
C ASP A 35 -9.94 32.99 4.97
N PRO A 36 -8.84 32.69 4.25
CA PRO A 36 -7.52 32.48 4.85
C PRO A 36 -6.97 33.71 5.60
N GLN A 37 -7.63 34.87 5.52
CA GLN A 37 -7.26 36.07 6.26
C GLN A 37 -8.05 36.30 7.55
N SER A 38 -9.03 35.45 7.89
CA SER A 38 -9.76 35.60 9.15
C SER A 38 -8.87 35.28 10.36
N SER A 39 -9.06 36.02 11.46
CA SER A 39 -8.31 35.82 12.70
C SER A 39 -8.44 34.39 13.24
N GLY A 40 -9.61 33.76 13.06
CA GLY A 40 -9.85 32.37 13.43
C GLY A 40 -9.13 31.36 12.53
N SER A 41 -8.98 31.67 11.23
CA SER A 41 -8.25 30.83 10.27
C SER A 41 -6.75 30.81 10.57
N LYS A 42 -6.16 31.92 11.04
CA LYS A 42 -4.75 31.94 11.49
C LYS A 42 -4.53 31.08 12.72
N VAL A 43 -5.42 31.15 13.71
CA VAL A 43 -5.32 30.32 14.91
C VAL A 43 -5.50 28.85 14.56
N LEU A 44 -6.45 28.51 13.69
CA LEU A 44 -6.61 27.13 13.19
C LEU A 44 -5.41 26.65 12.37
N LEU A 45 -4.79 27.52 11.57
CA LEU A 45 -3.57 27.21 10.82
C LEU A 45 -2.36 27.02 11.73
N ASP A 46 -2.22 27.85 12.77
CA ASP A 46 -1.20 27.71 13.81
C ASP A 46 -1.42 26.45 14.64
N ILE A 47 -2.68 26.09 14.93
CA ILE A 47 -3.02 24.81 15.56
C ILE A 47 -2.66 23.66 14.62
N LEU A 48 -3.07 23.67 13.35
CA LEU A 48 -2.76 22.59 12.41
C LEU A 48 -1.26 22.42 12.16
N THR A 49 -0.50 23.51 12.13
CA THR A 49 0.98 23.47 12.01
C THR A 49 1.66 23.03 13.31
N SER A 50 1.06 23.29 14.48
CA SER A 50 1.56 22.85 15.80
C SER A 50 1.02 21.48 16.25
N SER A 51 -0.01 20.93 15.60
CA SER A 51 -0.68 19.68 15.99
C SER A 51 0.11 18.42 15.64
N GLY A 52 1.27 18.54 15.00
CA GLY A 52 2.04 17.36 14.57
C GLY A 52 1.20 16.43 13.70
N ILE A 53 0.64 16.95 12.60
CA ILE A 53 0.35 16.06 11.47
C ILE A 53 1.71 15.54 11.06
N ASP A 54 1.98 14.31 11.44
CA ASP A 54 3.29 13.69 11.37
C ASP A 54 3.84 13.86 9.95
N ALA A 55 4.77 14.80 9.84
CA ALA A 55 5.59 15.03 8.66
C ALA A 55 6.72 14.01 8.66
N ASP A 56 6.38 12.74 8.89
CA ASP A 56 7.19 11.59 8.51
C ASP A 56 7.10 11.39 6.99
N SER A 57 7.34 12.48 6.25
CA SER A 57 7.79 12.52 4.86
C SER A 57 9.29 12.22 4.78
N VAL A 58 9.84 11.50 5.76
CA VAL A 58 11.24 11.09 5.78
C VAL A 58 11.33 9.69 5.19
N ARG A 59 11.42 9.69 3.85
CA ARG A 59 11.92 8.66 2.91
C ARG A 59 10.84 8.12 1.97
N GLY A 60 10.76 8.73 0.79
CA GLY A 60 10.39 8.05 -0.46
C GLY A 60 8.97 7.50 -0.60
N ASP A 61 8.15 7.53 0.45
CA ASP A 61 6.81 6.94 0.47
C ASP A 61 5.75 8.04 0.63
N ASP A 62 4.70 8.00 -0.19
CA ASP A 62 3.57 8.93 -0.16
C ASP A 62 2.39 8.33 0.62
N VAL A 63 1.54 9.18 1.20
CA VAL A 63 0.48 8.75 2.12
C VAL A 63 -0.85 9.44 1.81
N LEU A 64 -1.91 8.64 1.69
CA LEU A 64 -3.28 9.14 1.56
C LEU A 64 -4.13 8.72 2.76
N VAL A 65 -4.86 9.69 3.31
CA VAL A 65 -5.70 9.52 4.49
C VAL A 65 -7.16 9.76 4.15
N PHE A 66 -8.02 8.80 4.50
CA PHE A 66 -9.46 8.86 4.36
C PHE A 66 -10.14 8.86 5.73
N SER A 67 -11.15 9.71 5.90
CA SER A 67 -11.97 9.76 7.10
C SER A 67 -13.35 9.17 6.81
N VAL A 68 -13.75 8.15 7.55
CA VAL A 68 -15.05 7.46 7.45
C VAL A 68 -15.89 7.86 8.67
N PRO A 69 -17.18 8.23 8.48
CA PRO A 69 -18.00 8.02 7.29
C PRO A 69 -17.85 9.07 6.17
N SER A 70 -17.25 10.24 6.41
CA SER A 70 -17.25 11.39 5.50
C SER A 70 -16.80 11.11 4.06
N GLN A 71 -15.87 10.18 3.87
CA GLN A 71 -15.27 9.85 2.57
C GLN A 71 -15.53 8.39 2.17
N ARG A 72 -16.50 7.71 2.79
CA ARG A 72 -16.79 6.29 2.54
C ARG A 72 -17.20 6.03 1.09
N GLU A 73 -18.05 6.89 0.52
CA GLU A 73 -18.53 6.72 -0.86
C GLU A 73 -17.38 6.86 -1.86
N ILE A 74 -16.52 7.86 -1.68
CA ILE A 74 -15.32 8.07 -2.51
C ILE A 74 -14.38 6.88 -2.42
N LEU A 75 -14.09 6.42 -1.20
CA LEU A 75 -13.24 5.26 -1.01
C LEU A 75 -13.86 4.01 -1.66
N SER A 76 -15.19 3.89 -1.61
CA SER A 76 -15.89 2.77 -2.25
C SER A 76 -15.80 2.83 -3.77
N GLU A 77 -15.93 4.01 -4.36
CA GLU A 77 -15.78 4.25 -5.79
C GLU A 77 -14.35 3.95 -6.27
N LEU A 78 -13.33 4.44 -5.56
CA LEU A 78 -11.93 4.20 -5.89
C LEU A 78 -11.54 2.72 -5.85
N LEU A 79 -12.17 1.95 -4.95
CA LEU A 79 -11.88 0.53 -4.76
C LEU A 79 -12.80 -0.39 -5.56
N GLY A 80 -13.90 0.13 -6.12
CA GLY A 80 -14.95 -0.68 -6.76
C GLY A 80 -15.66 -1.65 -5.80
N ILE A 81 -15.56 -1.43 -4.48
CA ILE A 81 -16.20 -2.25 -3.43
C ILE A 81 -16.82 -1.35 -2.37
N TYR A 82 -17.77 -1.85 -1.58
CA TYR A 82 -18.22 -1.11 -0.41
C TYR A 82 -17.10 -1.04 0.64
N ALA A 83 -16.62 0.17 0.95
CA ALA A 83 -15.49 0.35 1.85
C ALA A 83 -15.83 -0.06 3.29
N VAL A 84 -15.13 -1.07 3.78
CA VAL A 84 -15.21 -1.59 5.16
C VAL A 84 -14.00 -1.13 5.98
N SER A 85 -14.13 -1.09 7.30
CA SER A 85 -13.04 -0.74 8.22
C SER A 85 -12.16 -1.95 8.57
N ASP A 86 -11.70 -2.67 7.54
CA ASP A 86 -10.77 -3.80 7.65
C ASP A 86 -9.53 -3.52 6.79
N ALA A 87 -8.36 -3.45 7.44
CA ALA A 87 -7.13 -3.06 6.76
C ALA A 87 -6.71 -4.05 5.66
N ARG A 88 -6.97 -5.36 5.84
CA ARG A 88 -6.58 -6.39 4.87
C ARG A 88 -7.49 -6.37 3.65
N VAL A 89 -8.80 -6.26 3.86
CA VAL A 89 -9.76 -6.16 2.74
C VAL A 89 -9.47 -4.93 1.90
N LEU A 90 -9.21 -3.78 2.54
CA LEU A 90 -8.85 -2.54 1.85
C LEU A 90 -7.53 -2.66 1.08
N LEU A 91 -6.52 -3.32 1.66
CA LEU A 91 -5.25 -3.57 0.98
C LEU A 91 -5.43 -4.45 -0.27
N ILE A 92 -6.19 -5.55 -0.15
CA ILE A 92 -6.50 -6.46 -1.26
C ILE A 92 -7.26 -5.72 -2.36
N ALA A 93 -8.28 -4.95 -2.01
CA ALA A 93 -9.10 -4.22 -2.97
C ALA A 93 -8.32 -3.12 -3.71
N ALA A 94 -7.38 -2.46 -3.03
CA ALA A 94 -6.60 -1.36 -3.62
C ALA A 94 -5.44 -1.84 -4.50
N THR A 95 -4.91 -3.04 -4.23
CA THR A 95 -3.72 -3.59 -4.90
C THR A 95 -3.81 -3.61 -6.44
N PRO A 96 -4.93 -4.02 -7.07
CA PRO A 96 -5.06 -4.01 -8.53
C PRO A 96 -4.94 -2.61 -9.16
N PHE A 97 -5.31 -1.57 -8.42
CA PHE A 97 -5.29 -0.17 -8.89
C PHE A 97 -4.00 0.56 -8.53
N CYS A 98 -3.35 0.12 -7.45
CA CYS A 98 -2.20 0.76 -6.84
C CYS A 98 -1.07 -0.27 -6.66
N PRO A 99 -0.29 -0.57 -7.71
CA PRO A 99 0.73 -1.60 -7.64
C PRO A 99 1.85 -1.24 -6.65
N ASN A 100 1.99 0.04 -6.30
CA ASN A 100 2.96 0.54 -5.34
C ASN A 100 2.39 0.73 -3.93
N LEU A 101 1.14 0.35 -3.67
CA LEU A 101 0.61 0.34 -2.31
C LEU A 101 1.37 -0.71 -1.46
N SER A 102 1.88 -0.28 -0.31
CA SER A 102 2.68 -1.11 0.58
C SER A 102 2.02 -1.39 1.93
N ARG A 103 1.16 -0.47 2.39
CA ARG A 103 0.55 -0.58 3.72
C ARG A 103 -0.82 0.09 3.77
N VAL A 104 -1.71 -0.52 4.54
CA VAL A 104 -2.97 0.09 4.99
C VAL A 104 -3.04 0.04 6.51
N VAL A 105 -3.37 1.17 7.13
CA VAL A 105 -3.66 1.27 8.56
C VAL A 105 -5.08 1.78 8.74
N VAL A 106 -5.88 1.10 9.54
CA VAL A 106 -7.23 1.52 9.92
C VAL A 106 -7.25 1.76 11.42
N THR A 107 -7.47 3.01 11.82
CA THR A 107 -7.70 3.38 13.22
C THR A 107 -9.18 3.66 13.40
N THR A 108 -9.86 2.92 14.27
CA THR A 108 -11.25 3.18 14.63
C THR A 108 -11.35 3.80 16.00
N HIS A 109 -12.31 4.70 16.18
CA HIS A 109 -12.69 5.27 17.46
C HIS A 109 -14.19 5.07 17.67
N GLN A 110 -14.54 4.44 18.78
CA GLN A 110 -15.91 4.16 19.17
C GLN A 110 -16.18 4.71 20.57
N LEU A 111 -17.22 5.53 20.70
CA LEU A 111 -17.75 5.94 22.00
C LEU A 111 -18.81 4.91 22.45
N LEU A 112 -18.63 4.36 23.63
CA LEU A 112 -19.54 3.40 24.24
C LEU A 112 -20.68 4.13 24.98
N SER A 113 -21.77 3.41 25.24
CA SER A 113 -22.96 3.97 25.88
C SER A 113 -22.75 4.40 27.34
N ASP A 114 -21.69 3.90 27.98
CA ASP A 114 -21.28 4.30 29.34
C ASP A 114 -20.37 5.54 29.36
N GLY A 115 -20.09 6.13 28.19
CA GLY A 115 -19.21 7.30 28.05
C GLY A 115 -17.73 6.95 27.92
N SER A 116 -17.34 5.67 28.01
CA SER A 116 -15.97 5.24 27.72
C SER A 116 -15.69 5.23 26.21
N SER A 117 -14.42 5.29 25.82
CA SER A 117 -14.01 5.24 24.42
C SER A 117 -13.06 4.08 24.16
N VAL A 118 -13.23 3.45 23.00
CA VAL A 118 -12.38 2.38 22.50
C VAL A 118 -11.71 2.87 21.22
N SER A 119 -10.38 2.80 21.19
CA SER A 119 -9.59 2.97 19.97
C SER A 119 -9.03 1.61 19.58
N SER A 120 -9.09 1.29 18.29
CA SER A 120 -8.48 0.08 17.73
C SER A 120 -7.67 0.45 16.50
N GLU A 121 -6.52 -0.18 16.34
CA GLU A 121 -5.68 -0.04 15.16
C GLU A 121 -5.51 -1.40 14.49
N GLN A 122 -5.78 -1.46 13.19
CA GLN A 122 -5.50 -2.60 12.34
C GLN A 122 -4.47 -2.21 11.29
N LYS A 123 -3.46 -3.04 11.10
CA LYS A 123 -2.40 -2.83 10.13
C LYS A 123 -2.30 -4.01 9.18
N ALA A 124 -2.33 -3.72 7.89
CA ALA A 124 -2.07 -4.67 6.82
C ALA A 124 -0.84 -4.20 6.03
N LEU A 125 0.09 -5.11 5.80
CA LEU A 125 1.33 -4.88 5.06
C LEU A 125 1.33 -5.78 3.84
N ARG A 126 1.82 -5.26 2.72
CA ARG A 126 1.92 -5.99 1.46
C ARG A 126 3.36 -6.42 1.20
N ASN A 127 3.57 -7.73 1.18
CA ASN A 127 4.69 -8.30 0.42
C ASN A 127 4.39 -8.11 -1.06
N LEU A 128 5.40 -7.77 -1.87
CA LEU A 128 5.19 -7.59 -3.30
C LEU A 128 5.24 -8.97 -3.97
N PHE A 129 4.10 -9.45 -4.46
CA PHE A 129 3.99 -10.67 -5.25
C PHE A 129 3.83 -10.29 -6.72
N PHE A 130 4.76 -10.72 -7.56
CA PHE A 130 4.70 -10.46 -8.99
C PHE A 130 5.41 -11.53 -9.82
N MET A 131 4.93 -11.74 -11.03
CA MET A 131 5.60 -12.56 -12.03
C MET A 131 6.27 -11.63 -13.04
N THR A 132 7.58 -11.80 -13.25
CA THR A 132 8.32 -11.05 -14.29
C THR A 132 7.82 -11.40 -15.69
N GLN A 133 8.18 -10.59 -16.68
CA GLN A 133 7.88 -10.89 -18.09
C GLN A 133 8.41 -12.26 -18.56
N ASN A 134 9.51 -12.73 -17.97
CA ASN A 134 10.12 -14.02 -18.28
C ASN A 134 9.38 -15.18 -17.62
N GLY A 135 8.48 -14.90 -16.67
CA GLY A 135 7.68 -15.90 -15.96
C GLY A 135 8.23 -16.29 -14.59
N ILE A 136 9.17 -15.53 -14.03
CA ILE A 136 9.70 -15.80 -12.68
C ILE A 136 8.75 -15.20 -11.65
N CYS A 137 8.21 -16.03 -10.78
CA CYS A 137 7.36 -15.62 -9.66
C CYS A 137 8.24 -15.15 -8.50
N ILE A 138 8.05 -13.91 -8.08
CA ILE A 138 8.87 -13.23 -7.09
C ILE A 138 8.01 -12.77 -5.92
N GLN A 139 8.40 -13.24 -4.75
CA GLN A 139 7.96 -12.69 -3.48
C GLN A 139 9.04 -11.73 -2.96
N SER A 140 8.75 -10.43 -2.97
CA SER A 140 9.57 -9.44 -2.25
C SER A 140 9.05 -9.30 -0.83
N ASP A 141 9.94 -9.43 0.13
CA ASP A 141 9.61 -9.06 1.51
C ASP A 141 9.57 -7.53 1.70
N LEU A 142 9.14 -7.12 2.89
CA LEU A 142 9.00 -5.72 3.29
C LEU A 142 10.35 -5.01 3.50
N SER A 143 11.46 -5.75 3.59
CA SER A 143 12.79 -5.16 3.79
C SER A 143 13.32 -4.53 2.50
N LEU A 144 12.87 -5.03 1.35
CA LEU A 144 13.28 -4.57 0.04
C LEU A 144 12.18 -3.72 -0.61
N ASN A 145 12.40 -2.40 -0.65
CA ASN A 145 11.52 -1.50 -1.37
C ASN A 145 11.82 -1.56 -2.89
N LEU A 146 10.94 -2.22 -3.63
CA LEU A 146 10.95 -2.26 -5.10
C LEU A 146 9.92 -1.28 -5.66
N ASP A 147 10.31 -0.57 -6.72
CA ASP A 147 9.42 0.31 -7.48
C ASP A 147 8.70 -0.49 -8.59
N PRO A 148 7.38 -0.72 -8.51
CA PRO A 148 6.63 -1.41 -9.55
C PRO A 148 6.72 -0.77 -10.93
N ALA A 149 6.92 0.56 -11.01
CA ALA A 149 7.08 1.24 -12.29
C ALA A 149 8.38 0.87 -13.01
N LYS A 150 9.38 0.37 -12.27
CA LYS A 150 10.65 -0.14 -12.80
C LYS A 150 10.63 -1.65 -13.06
N LEU A 151 9.46 -2.28 -12.95
CA LEU A 151 9.22 -3.69 -13.25
C LEU A 151 8.35 -3.86 -14.50
N PRO A 152 8.79 -3.39 -15.69
CA PRO A 152 7.98 -3.44 -16.91
C PRO A 152 7.64 -4.88 -17.31
N GLY A 153 6.40 -5.08 -17.80
CA GLY A 153 5.91 -6.40 -18.21
C GLY A 153 5.62 -7.36 -17.05
N SER A 154 5.81 -6.93 -15.80
CA SER A 154 5.46 -7.75 -14.63
C SER A 154 3.97 -7.76 -14.37
N ARG A 155 3.45 -8.93 -14.03
CA ARG A 155 2.07 -9.12 -13.56
C ARG A 155 2.07 -9.19 -12.04
N PHE A 156 1.35 -8.29 -11.38
CA PHE A 156 1.26 -8.23 -9.92
C PHE A 156 0.06 -9.03 -9.40
N PHE A 157 0.22 -9.60 -8.21
CA PHE A 157 -0.78 -10.43 -7.53
C PHE A 157 -1.11 -9.85 -6.16
N ALA A 158 -2.32 -10.17 -5.69
CA ALA A 158 -2.80 -9.76 -4.36
C ALA A 158 -2.24 -10.65 -3.25
N CYS A 159 -2.03 -11.95 -3.54
CA CYS A 159 -1.48 -12.92 -2.61
C CYS A 159 -0.52 -13.88 -3.30
N GLU A 160 0.18 -14.67 -2.49
CA GLU A 160 1.12 -15.71 -2.92
C GLU A 160 0.42 -16.83 -3.71
N ASP A 161 -0.73 -17.31 -3.23
CA ASP A 161 -1.48 -18.40 -3.86
C ASP A 161 -1.86 -18.08 -5.33
N ASP A 162 -2.33 -16.86 -5.59
CA ASP A 162 -2.69 -16.42 -6.95
C ASP A 162 -1.46 -16.38 -7.88
N MET A 163 -0.31 -15.93 -7.35
CA MET A 163 0.95 -15.89 -8.09
C MET A 163 1.47 -17.30 -8.38
N GLU A 164 1.41 -18.18 -7.39
CA GLU A 164 1.82 -19.57 -7.47
C GLU A 164 1.00 -20.32 -8.52
N GLN A 165 -0.33 -20.17 -8.50
CA GLN A 165 -1.21 -20.75 -9.53
C GLN A 165 -0.87 -20.25 -10.93
N ALA A 166 -0.56 -18.95 -11.09
CA ALA A 166 -0.15 -18.41 -12.38
C ALA A 166 1.21 -18.96 -12.85
N GLY A 167 2.13 -19.22 -11.92
CA GLY A 167 3.41 -19.88 -12.20
C GLY A 167 3.23 -21.33 -12.64
N ILE A 168 2.40 -22.11 -11.93
CA ILE A 168 2.06 -23.50 -12.27
C ILE A 168 1.42 -23.57 -13.66
N GLN A 169 0.51 -22.66 -14.01
CA GLN A 169 -0.10 -22.60 -15.33
C GLN A 169 0.92 -22.36 -16.46
N ARG A 170 2.01 -21.62 -16.17
CA ARG A 170 3.03 -21.28 -17.16
C ARG A 170 4.10 -22.36 -17.33
N TRP A 171 4.58 -22.91 -16.22
CA TRP A 171 5.73 -23.84 -16.22
C TRP A 171 5.34 -25.30 -15.99
N GLY A 172 4.09 -25.56 -15.59
CA GLY A 172 3.62 -26.88 -15.15
C GLY A 172 4.06 -27.22 -13.72
N GLU A 173 3.39 -28.18 -13.09
CA GLU A 173 3.71 -28.65 -11.73
C GLU A 173 5.15 -29.22 -11.62
N ASN A 174 5.72 -29.67 -12.75
CA ASN A 174 7.08 -30.21 -12.84
C ASN A 174 8.12 -29.19 -13.37
N GLY A 175 7.79 -27.90 -13.41
CA GLY A 175 8.62 -26.84 -14.01
C GLY A 175 9.96 -26.54 -13.29
N GLY A 176 10.33 -27.31 -12.28
CA GLY A 176 11.46 -27.07 -11.39
C GLY A 176 11.19 -25.98 -10.35
N ASP A 177 12.15 -25.72 -9.46
CA ASP A 177 12.02 -24.69 -8.41
C ASP A 177 12.65 -23.34 -8.81
N ALA A 178 13.27 -23.27 -9.99
CA ALA A 178 14.01 -22.08 -10.45
C ALA A 178 13.10 -20.90 -10.85
N TRP A 179 11.82 -21.14 -11.17
CA TRP A 179 10.86 -20.07 -11.47
C TRP A 179 10.23 -19.43 -10.22
N ARG A 180 10.49 -19.97 -9.02
CA ARG A 180 10.11 -19.35 -7.75
C ARG A 180 11.31 -18.64 -7.16
N ALA A 181 11.15 -17.39 -6.74
CA ALA A 181 12.22 -16.65 -6.08
C ALA A 181 11.72 -15.70 -4.98
N MET A 182 12.58 -15.48 -3.99
CA MET A 182 12.38 -14.51 -2.91
C MET A 182 13.39 -13.36 -3.03
N ALA A 183 12.89 -12.13 -3.05
CA ALA A 183 13.71 -10.92 -3.04
C ALA A 183 13.72 -10.32 -1.62
N THR A 184 14.91 -10.13 -1.06
CA THR A 184 15.09 -9.74 0.36
C THR A 184 16.39 -8.99 0.57
N ILE A 185 16.59 -8.43 1.75
CA ILE A 185 17.89 -7.94 2.23
C ILE A 185 18.49 -8.94 3.22
N MET A 186 19.62 -9.56 2.86
CA MET A 186 20.41 -10.40 3.76
C MET A 186 21.80 -9.79 3.98
N HIS A 187 22.19 -9.66 5.25
CA HIS A 187 23.48 -9.07 5.63
C HIS A 187 23.75 -7.69 4.99
N GLY A 188 22.70 -6.87 4.86
CA GLY A 188 22.78 -5.53 4.26
C GLY A 188 22.83 -5.53 2.73
N LYS A 189 22.79 -6.69 2.07
CA LYS A 189 22.79 -6.83 0.61
C LYS A 189 21.41 -7.20 0.10
N LYS A 190 20.98 -6.53 -0.97
CA LYS A 190 19.77 -6.89 -1.71
C LYS A 190 20.06 -8.15 -2.52
N ILE A 191 19.29 -9.19 -2.30
CA ILE A 191 19.50 -10.48 -2.92
C ILE A 191 18.19 -11.06 -3.45
N LEU A 192 18.32 -11.94 -4.42
CA LEU A 192 17.26 -12.80 -4.93
C LEU A 192 17.69 -14.26 -4.70
N ILE A 193 16.83 -15.06 -4.10
CA ILE A 193 17.07 -16.48 -3.84
C ILE A 193 16.02 -17.28 -4.59
N ASN A 194 16.42 -18.15 -5.52
CA ASN A 194 15.45 -19.03 -6.17
C ASN A 194 15.14 -20.28 -5.31
N GLY A 195 14.10 -21.03 -5.68
CA GLY A 195 13.69 -22.23 -4.95
C GLY A 195 14.75 -23.36 -4.96
N ALA A 196 15.71 -23.31 -5.88
CA ALA A 196 16.88 -24.20 -5.89
C ALA A 196 18.01 -23.76 -4.92
N GLY A 197 17.84 -22.65 -4.20
CA GLY A 197 18.80 -22.11 -3.24
C GLY A 197 19.92 -21.28 -3.85
N GLN A 198 19.86 -20.96 -5.15
CA GLN A 198 20.84 -20.09 -5.79
C GLN A 198 20.58 -18.64 -5.42
N MET A 199 21.62 -17.94 -4.99
CA MET A 199 21.56 -16.54 -4.58
C MET A 199 22.17 -15.62 -5.64
N LEU A 200 21.47 -14.55 -5.97
CA LEU A 200 21.90 -13.50 -6.88
C LEU A 200 21.89 -12.15 -6.15
N GLU A 201 23.03 -11.44 -6.13
CA GLU A 201 23.07 -10.07 -5.62
C GLU A 201 22.41 -9.11 -6.63
N LEU A 202 21.50 -8.28 -6.13
CA LEU A 202 20.67 -7.37 -6.94
C LEU A 202 21.30 -5.99 -7.14
N GLY A 203 22.26 -5.60 -6.29
CA GLY A 203 22.97 -4.32 -6.40
C GLY A 203 22.08 -3.09 -6.19
N ASN A 204 22.41 -1.98 -6.86
CA ASN A 204 21.74 -0.70 -6.67
C ASN A 204 20.44 -0.56 -7.48
N THR A 205 20.29 -1.32 -8.57
CA THR A 205 19.11 -1.35 -9.45
C THR A 205 18.42 -2.72 -9.39
N PRO A 206 17.80 -3.06 -8.25
CA PRO A 206 17.27 -4.41 -8.03
C PRO A 206 16.19 -4.81 -9.03
N GLU A 207 15.34 -3.88 -9.46
CA GLU A 207 14.26 -4.14 -10.42
C GLU A 207 14.78 -4.53 -11.80
N GLU A 208 15.83 -3.85 -12.30
CA GLU A 208 16.48 -4.19 -13.56
C GLU A 208 17.10 -5.58 -13.50
N ARG A 209 17.79 -5.88 -12.39
CA ARG A 209 18.45 -7.16 -12.20
C ARG A 209 17.46 -8.31 -12.07
N ILE A 210 16.34 -8.08 -11.38
CA ILE A 210 15.22 -9.00 -11.28
C ILE A 210 14.62 -9.30 -12.66
N ASN A 211 14.36 -8.29 -13.48
CA ASN A 211 13.77 -8.49 -14.81
C ASN A 211 14.70 -9.17 -15.81
N ALA A 212 16.01 -9.20 -15.53
CA ALA A 212 16.98 -9.91 -16.36
C ALA A 212 17.07 -11.41 -16.03
N VAL A 213 16.41 -11.88 -14.97
CA VAL A 213 16.42 -13.30 -14.58
C VAL A 213 15.51 -14.10 -15.51
N ASN A 214 16.04 -15.24 -15.96
CA ASN A 214 15.36 -16.24 -16.78
C ASN A 214 15.39 -17.59 -16.07
N ASN A 215 14.40 -18.43 -16.39
CA ASN A 215 14.32 -19.82 -15.92
C ASN A 215 15.32 -20.68 -16.70
#